data_AF-A0A229H8F6-F1
#
_entry.id   AF-A0A229H8F6-F1
#
_cell.length_a   1.000
_cell.length_b   1.000
_cell.length_c   1.000
_cell.angle_alpha   90.00
_cell.angle_beta   90.00
_cell.angle_gamma   90.00
#
_symmetry.space_group_name_H-M   'P 1'
#
loop_
_entity.id
_entity.type
_entity.pdbx_description
1 polymer ?
#
loop_
_entity_poly.entity_id
_entity_poly.type
_entity_poly.pdbx_seq_one_letter_code
_entity_poly.pdbx_strand_id
1 'polypeptide(L)'
;MRVDAHHHVWDLSVRDQPWTRDLPALRRDFTMTDLAPQLDAHGIDATVVVETVNSADETMELLRLYARDIRVAGVVGWAELTAPDLAGTLDRLRAAEGGTGLVGLRHQVQLEPPGAAAGDWLLRPDVAAGLDVLGDRGLVFDLIVTAAQLPSATEAVRRHAGTSFVLDHAGKPPIAAGAIEPWATHIAELAALPNVAVKFSGLLTEAGDGQRDAEHLLPYARPLLEEFGARRLMFGSDWPVCTLAADYGHTLSITAALLETLDDAARAAVYGGTASHWYGLAVGSGAAA
;
A
#
# COMPACT_ATOMS: atom_id res chain seq x y z
N MET A 1 15.18 10.92 4.55
CA MET A 1 13.86 10.52 5.02
C MET A 1 13.62 9.08 4.61
N ARG A 2 13.45 8.19 5.58
CA ARG A 2 12.99 6.81 5.39
C ARG A 2 11.51 6.74 5.72
N VAL A 3 10.74 6.07 4.87
CA VAL A 3 9.29 6.00 4.94
C VAL A 3 8.86 4.54 5.00
N ASP A 4 8.03 4.21 5.99
CA ASP A 4 7.21 3.00 5.94
C ASP A 4 5.93 3.33 5.16
N ALA A 5 5.88 2.97 3.88
CA ALA A 5 4.80 3.35 2.98
C ALA A 5 3.52 2.53 3.16
N HIS A 6 3.50 1.58 4.10
CA HIS A 6 2.32 0.76 4.33
C HIS A 6 2.31 0.20 5.74
N HIS A 7 1.43 0.74 6.57
CA HIS A 7 1.02 0.12 7.83
C HIS A 7 -0.45 0.45 8.11
N HIS A 8 -0.98 -0.22 9.12
CA HIS A 8 -2.34 -0.10 9.58
C HIS A 8 -2.36 0.18 11.09
N VAL A 9 -3.37 0.93 11.53
CA VAL A 9 -3.71 1.07 12.95
C VAL A 9 -5.22 0.93 13.11
N TRP A 10 -5.67 0.45 14.26
CA TRP A 10 -7.08 0.37 14.59
C TRP A 10 -7.31 0.30 16.11
N ASP A 11 -8.50 0.73 16.51
CA ASP A 11 -9.06 0.59 17.85
C ASP A 11 -10.36 -0.21 17.74
N LEU A 12 -10.38 -1.40 18.34
CA LEU A 12 -11.50 -2.33 18.23
C LEU A 12 -12.72 -1.91 19.04
N SER A 13 -12.54 -1.00 20.00
CA SER A 13 -13.65 -0.37 20.71
C SER A 13 -14.36 0.69 19.85
N VAL A 14 -13.67 1.25 18.86
CA VAL A 14 -14.20 2.22 17.89
C VAL A 14 -14.79 1.51 16.67
N ARG A 15 -14.02 0.60 16.07
CA ARG A 15 -14.38 -0.07 14.81
C ARG A 15 -13.94 -1.52 14.80
N ASP A 16 -14.89 -2.43 14.59
CA ASP A 16 -14.53 -3.84 14.38
C ASP A 16 -13.72 -4.01 13.10
N GLN A 17 -12.88 -5.04 13.09
CA GLN A 17 -12.02 -5.43 11.98
C GLN A 17 -12.42 -6.85 11.55
N PRO A 18 -13.49 -7.03 10.76
CA PRO A 18 -14.08 -8.34 10.53
C PRO A 18 -13.11 -9.38 9.96
N TRP A 19 -12.15 -8.94 9.13
CA TRP A 19 -11.13 -9.78 8.50
C TRP A 19 -10.11 -10.39 9.48
N THR A 20 -10.06 -9.90 10.73
CA THR A 20 -9.15 -10.41 11.77
C THR A 20 -9.82 -11.39 12.74
N ARG A 21 -11.11 -11.69 12.59
CA ARG A 21 -11.88 -12.53 13.54
C ARG A 21 -11.27 -13.91 13.75
N ASP A 22 -10.70 -14.49 12.70
CA ASP A 22 -10.02 -15.79 12.73
C ASP A 22 -8.50 -15.67 12.94
N LEU A 23 -8.01 -14.48 13.29
CA LEU A 23 -6.59 -14.17 13.49
C LEU A 23 -6.38 -13.65 14.93
N PRO A 24 -6.26 -14.54 15.94
CA PRO A 24 -6.17 -14.13 17.35
C PRO A 24 -5.05 -13.14 17.65
N ALA A 25 -3.91 -13.24 16.95
CA ALA A 25 -2.78 -12.32 17.10
C ALA A 25 -3.11 -10.87 16.71
N LEU A 26 -4.07 -10.69 15.79
CA LEU A 26 -4.56 -9.38 15.34
C LEU A 26 -5.84 -8.95 16.06
N ARG A 27 -6.32 -9.72 17.05
CA ARG A 27 -7.57 -9.45 17.78
C ARG A 27 -7.39 -8.58 19.02
N ARG A 28 -6.67 -7.48 18.83
CA ARG A 28 -6.43 -6.40 19.82
C ARG A 28 -6.27 -5.07 19.11
N ASP A 29 -6.14 -3.98 19.88
CA ASP A 29 -5.83 -2.66 19.35
C ASP A 29 -4.37 -2.57 18.88
N PHE A 30 -4.16 -1.82 17.82
CA PHE A 30 -2.84 -1.48 17.28
C PHE A 30 -2.82 0.01 16.96
N THR A 31 -1.98 0.76 17.67
CA THR A 31 -1.95 2.22 17.59
C THR A 31 -0.56 2.72 17.17
N MET A 32 -0.46 4.02 16.86
CA MET A 32 0.85 4.63 16.63
C MET A 32 1.78 4.54 17.85
N THR A 33 1.22 4.48 19.07
CA THR A 33 2.02 4.25 20.29
C THR A 33 2.68 2.87 20.29
N ASP A 34 2.01 1.85 19.73
CA ASP A 34 2.57 0.50 19.59
C ASP A 34 3.64 0.43 18.48
N LEU A 35 3.44 1.18 17.39
CA LEU A 35 4.35 1.21 16.25
C LEU A 35 5.59 2.07 16.49
N ALA A 36 5.46 3.18 17.22
CA ALA A 36 6.53 4.17 17.40
C ALA A 36 7.88 3.59 17.88
N PRO A 37 7.93 2.66 18.84
CA PRO A 37 9.18 2.00 19.24
C PRO A 37 9.86 1.23 18.10
N GLN A 38 9.09 0.63 17.19
CA GLN A 38 9.64 -0.07 16.02
C GLN A 38 10.26 0.92 15.04
N LEU A 39 9.56 2.03 14.77
CA LEU A 39 10.07 3.08 13.88
C LEU A 39 11.39 3.65 14.41
N ASP A 40 11.46 3.92 15.72
CA ASP A 40 12.66 4.48 16.37
C ASP A 40 13.84 3.49 16.34
N ALA A 41 13.60 2.22 16.66
CA ALA A 41 14.62 1.18 16.64
C ALA A 41 15.23 0.98 15.24
N HIS A 42 14.48 1.30 14.20
CA HIS A 42 14.84 1.03 12.81
C HIS A 42 15.08 2.28 11.95
N GLY A 43 15.05 3.48 12.56
CA GLY A 43 15.33 4.75 11.89
C GLY A 43 14.33 5.07 10.78
N ILE A 44 13.05 4.80 10.98
CA ILE A 44 11.97 5.20 10.07
C ILE A 44 11.47 6.58 10.49
N ASP A 45 11.57 7.55 9.59
CA ASP A 45 11.28 8.96 9.88
C ASP A 45 9.79 9.29 9.73
N ALA A 46 9.09 8.59 8.84
CA ALA A 46 7.71 8.88 8.46
C ALA A 46 6.97 7.62 8.02
N THR A 47 5.63 7.67 8.02
CA THR A 47 4.78 6.56 7.61
C THR A 47 3.62 7.01 6.72
N VAL A 48 3.11 6.09 5.90
CA VAL A 48 1.81 6.19 5.24
C VAL A 48 0.87 5.18 5.88
N VAL A 49 -0.18 5.68 6.53
CA VAL A 49 -1.22 4.84 7.12
C VAL A 49 -2.29 4.54 6.08
N VAL A 50 -2.71 3.29 6.00
CA VAL A 50 -3.64 2.80 4.97
C VAL A 50 -4.91 2.28 5.66
N GLU A 51 -6.08 2.57 5.10
CA GLU A 51 -7.38 2.01 5.54
C GLU A 51 -7.32 0.48 5.67
N THR A 52 -8.13 -0.08 6.57
CA THR A 52 -8.26 -1.53 6.76
C THR A 52 -9.61 -2.08 6.33
N VAL A 53 -10.62 -1.22 6.24
CA VAL A 53 -11.97 -1.56 5.81
C VAL A 53 -12.54 -0.50 4.86
N ASN A 54 -13.50 -0.92 4.03
CA ASN A 54 -14.23 -0.04 3.12
C ASN A 54 -15.17 0.92 3.88
N SER A 55 -14.62 1.93 4.57
CA SER A 55 -15.37 2.85 5.44
C SER A 55 -14.86 4.29 5.36
N ALA A 56 -15.75 5.21 5.00
CA ALA A 56 -15.43 6.64 4.99
C ALA A 56 -15.17 7.20 6.41
N ASP A 57 -15.74 6.56 7.44
CA ASP A 57 -15.48 6.95 8.83
C ASP A 57 -14.06 6.63 9.25
N GLU A 58 -13.50 5.49 8.80
CA GLU A 58 -12.09 5.14 9.04
C GLU A 58 -11.17 6.18 8.39
N THR A 59 -11.48 6.63 7.17
CA THR A 59 -10.73 7.73 6.53
C THR A 59 -10.69 8.97 7.42
N MET A 60 -11.82 9.36 7.99
CA MET A 60 -11.88 10.52 8.90
C MET A 60 -11.10 10.28 10.21
N GLU A 61 -11.04 9.05 10.70
CA GLU A 61 -10.21 8.68 11.87
C GLU A 61 -8.72 8.79 11.54
N LEU A 62 -8.29 8.26 10.40
CA LEU A 62 -6.90 8.31 9.94
C LEU A 62 -6.43 9.74 9.59
N LEU A 63 -7.29 10.58 9.02
CA LEU A 63 -6.96 11.99 8.78
C LEU A 63 -6.77 12.76 10.10
N ARG A 64 -7.60 12.50 11.12
CA ARG A 64 -7.39 13.08 12.46
C ARG A 64 -6.11 12.56 13.11
N LEU A 65 -5.71 11.32 12.84
CA LEU A 65 -4.42 10.79 13.28
C LEU A 65 -3.27 11.55 12.61
N TYR A 66 -3.32 11.75 11.30
CA TYR A 66 -2.35 12.59 10.56
C TYR A 66 -2.22 14.00 11.16
N ALA A 67 -3.33 14.62 11.56
CA ALA A 67 -3.28 15.95 12.18
C ALA A 67 -2.59 15.98 13.57
N ARG A 68 -2.44 14.82 14.23
CA ARG A 68 -1.98 14.71 15.63
C ARG A 68 -0.62 14.05 15.78
N ASP A 69 -0.23 13.19 14.85
CA ASP A 69 1.03 12.46 14.89
C ASP A 69 1.92 12.86 13.71
N ILE A 70 3.00 13.59 14.02
CA ILE A 70 3.95 14.11 13.03
C ILE A 70 4.65 13.00 12.22
N ARG A 71 4.65 11.75 12.69
CA ARG A 71 5.23 10.63 11.95
C ARG A 71 4.32 10.15 10.81
N VAL A 72 3.02 10.39 10.87
CA VAL A 72 2.11 10.05 9.78
C VAL A 72 2.22 11.14 8.72
N ALA A 73 2.90 10.83 7.61
CA ALA A 73 3.14 11.76 6.52
C ALA A 73 2.07 11.71 5.42
N GLY A 74 1.29 10.64 5.37
CA GLY A 74 0.19 10.49 4.42
C GLY A 74 -0.85 9.46 4.88
N VAL A 75 -2.06 9.62 4.37
CA VAL A 75 -3.21 8.75 4.59
C VAL A 75 -3.70 8.26 3.23
N VAL A 76 -3.72 6.94 3.07
CA VAL A 76 -4.49 6.27 2.01
C VAL A 76 -5.81 5.84 2.63
N GLY A 77 -6.86 6.60 2.33
CA GLY A 77 -8.18 6.38 2.90
C GLY A 77 -9.09 5.52 2.02
N TRP A 78 -10.35 5.44 2.41
CA TRP A 78 -11.44 4.92 1.60
C TRP A 78 -12.49 6.00 1.32
N ALA A 79 -13.00 6.02 0.10
CA ALA A 79 -14.27 6.66 -0.25
C ALA A 79 -14.95 5.80 -1.32
N GLU A 80 -16.27 5.90 -1.45
CA GLU A 80 -17.01 5.14 -2.45
C GLU A 80 -16.63 5.61 -3.86
N LEU A 81 -15.73 4.86 -4.50
CA LEU A 81 -15.17 5.19 -5.81
C LEU A 81 -16.24 5.28 -6.90
N THR A 82 -17.34 4.52 -6.75
CA THR A 82 -18.45 4.49 -7.71
C THR A 82 -19.48 5.59 -7.49
N ALA A 83 -19.31 6.44 -6.46
CA ALA A 83 -20.26 7.48 -6.13
C ALA A 83 -20.24 8.61 -7.19
N PRO A 84 -21.41 9.05 -7.72
CA PRO A 84 -21.47 10.18 -8.65
C PRO A 84 -20.90 11.49 -8.08
N ASP A 85 -20.95 11.69 -6.77
CA ASP A 85 -20.36 12.84 -6.05
C ASP A 85 -19.01 12.49 -5.38
N LEU A 86 -18.21 11.58 -5.97
CA LEU A 86 -16.87 11.30 -5.45
C LEU A 86 -16.03 12.59 -5.40
N ALA A 87 -16.12 13.42 -6.43
CA ALA A 87 -15.45 14.72 -6.51
C ALA A 87 -15.74 15.60 -5.27
N GLY A 88 -17.03 15.84 -4.96
CA GLY A 88 -17.41 16.61 -3.78
C GLY A 88 -17.05 15.91 -2.47
N THR A 89 -17.05 14.57 -2.43
CA THR A 89 -16.61 13.80 -1.27
C THR A 89 -15.13 14.02 -0.97
N LEU A 90 -14.27 13.95 -1.99
CA LEU A 90 -12.83 14.21 -1.86
C LEU A 90 -12.54 15.65 -1.45
N ASP A 91 -13.30 16.61 -1.97
CA ASP A 91 -13.16 18.02 -1.61
C ASP A 91 -13.53 18.26 -0.13
N ARG A 92 -14.57 17.57 0.38
CA ARG A 92 -14.93 17.58 1.81
C ARG A 92 -13.86 16.93 2.68
N LEU A 93 -13.30 15.79 2.27
CA LEU A 93 -12.22 15.12 3.00
C LEU A 93 -10.97 16.00 3.10
N ARG A 94 -10.59 16.66 2.00
CA ARG A 94 -9.43 17.58 1.97
C ARG A 94 -9.63 18.83 2.83
N ALA A 95 -10.86 19.29 2.97
CA ALA A 95 -11.20 20.44 3.81
C ALA A 95 -11.33 20.08 5.32
N ALA A 96 -11.38 18.79 5.66
CA ALA A 96 -11.49 18.33 7.05
C ALA A 96 -10.18 18.48 7.83
N GLU A 97 -10.25 18.31 9.16
CA GLU A 97 -9.07 18.22 10.02
C GLU A 97 -8.14 17.10 9.53
N GLY A 98 -6.89 17.46 9.21
CA GLY A 98 -5.90 16.54 8.64
C GLY A 98 -6.10 16.19 7.17
N GLY A 99 -7.07 16.82 6.49
CA GLY A 99 -7.39 16.57 5.07
C GLY A 99 -6.24 16.79 4.08
N THR A 100 -5.23 17.60 4.45
CA THR A 100 -4.01 17.78 3.66
C THR A 100 -3.14 16.52 3.61
N GLY A 101 -3.36 15.57 4.53
CA GLY A 101 -2.69 14.28 4.56
C GLY A 101 -3.33 13.23 3.65
N LEU A 102 -4.47 13.51 2.99
CA LEU A 102 -5.07 12.57 2.05
C LEU A 102 -4.22 12.50 0.78
N VAL A 103 -3.46 11.40 0.63
CA VAL A 103 -2.54 11.18 -0.50
C VAL A 103 -3.07 10.17 -1.52
N GLY A 104 -4.03 9.34 -1.12
CA GLY A 104 -4.62 8.37 -2.00
C GLY A 104 -5.89 7.75 -1.43
N LEU A 105 -6.53 6.91 -2.26
CA LEU A 105 -7.58 6.01 -1.84
C LEU A 105 -7.19 4.56 -2.11
N ARG A 106 -7.77 3.65 -1.33
CA ARG A 106 -7.77 2.21 -1.59
C ARG A 106 -9.20 1.69 -1.51
N HIS A 107 -9.48 0.66 -2.29
CA HIS A 107 -10.69 -0.15 -2.17
C HIS A 107 -10.25 -1.60 -2.08
N GLN A 108 -10.90 -2.43 -1.24
CA GLN A 108 -10.57 -3.85 -1.06
C GLN A 108 -10.94 -4.72 -2.29
N VAL A 109 -10.34 -4.44 -3.46
CA VAL A 109 -10.63 -5.12 -4.73
C VAL A 109 -10.39 -6.64 -4.63
N GLN A 110 -9.43 -7.06 -3.82
CA GLN A 110 -9.21 -8.48 -3.52
C GLN A 110 -10.43 -9.23 -2.96
N LEU A 111 -11.43 -8.51 -2.40
CA LEU A 111 -12.68 -9.08 -1.90
C LEU A 111 -13.79 -9.08 -2.95
N GLU A 112 -13.59 -8.39 -4.07
CA GLU A 112 -14.51 -8.40 -5.20
C GLU A 112 -14.33 -9.70 -6.02
N PRO A 113 -15.42 -10.28 -6.56
CA PRO A 113 -15.32 -11.50 -7.37
C PRO A 113 -14.40 -11.30 -8.59
N PRO A 114 -13.41 -12.19 -8.84
CA PRO A 114 -12.59 -12.11 -10.05
C PRO A 114 -13.41 -12.52 -11.29
N GLY A 115 -13.39 -11.74 -12.40
CA GLY A 115 -13.97 -12.23 -13.66
C GLY A 115 -14.22 -11.23 -14.81
N ALA A 116 -13.70 -11.57 -16.00
CA ALA A 116 -13.72 -10.79 -17.26
C ALA A 116 -15.07 -10.72 -18.04
N ALA A 117 -16.23 -10.81 -17.39
CA ALA A 117 -17.52 -10.64 -18.09
C ALA A 117 -18.53 -9.92 -17.21
N ALA A 118 -18.74 -8.63 -17.47
CA ALA A 118 -19.71 -7.72 -16.83
C ALA A 118 -19.66 -7.60 -15.28
N GLY A 119 -18.67 -8.23 -14.62
CA GLY A 119 -18.56 -8.28 -13.15
C GLY A 119 -17.17 -8.01 -12.60
N ASP A 120 -16.18 -7.68 -13.44
CA ASP A 120 -14.88 -7.24 -12.95
C ASP A 120 -14.99 -5.83 -12.39
N TRP A 121 -14.89 -5.70 -11.07
CA TRP A 121 -15.06 -4.43 -10.41
C TRP A 121 -14.15 -3.34 -10.97
N LEU A 122 -12.86 -3.65 -11.21
CA LEU A 122 -11.87 -2.70 -11.70
C LEU A 122 -12.14 -2.18 -13.10
N LEU A 123 -12.88 -2.94 -13.92
CA LEU A 123 -13.15 -2.61 -15.31
C LEU A 123 -14.54 -1.99 -15.52
N ARG A 124 -15.30 -1.75 -14.44
CA ARG A 124 -16.62 -1.12 -14.53
C ARG A 124 -16.52 0.35 -14.95
N PRO A 125 -17.50 0.88 -15.70
CA PRO A 125 -17.51 2.30 -16.11
C PRO A 125 -17.59 3.30 -14.96
N ASP A 126 -18.26 2.97 -13.86
CA ASP A 126 -18.37 3.84 -12.69
C ASP A 126 -17.08 3.88 -11.86
N VAL A 127 -16.39 2.74 -11.74
CA VAL A 127 -15.03 2.66 -11.20
C VAL A 127 -14.05 3.46 -12.06
N ALA A 128 -14.12 3.31 -13.38
CA ALA A 128 -13.29 4.07 -14.32
C ALA A 128 -13.46 5.60 -14.14
N ALA A 129 -14.70 6.07 -14.01
CA ALA A 129 -14.98 7.48 -13.74
C ALA A 129 -14.40 7.94 -12.39
N GLY A 130 -14.48 7.09 -11.35
CA GLY A 130 -13.88 7.39 -10.05
C GLY A 130 -12.34 7.47 -10.09
N LEU A 131 -11.70 6.56 -10.83
CA LEU A 131 -10.24 6.57 -11.02
C LEU A 131 -9.77 7.84 -11.73
N ASP A 132 -10.49 8.31 -12.75
CA ASP A 132 -10.19 9.58 -13.42
C ASP A 132 -10.34 10.78 -12.46
N VAL A 133 -11.38 10.78 -11.61
CA VAL A 133 -11.59 11.81 -10.58
C VAL A 133 -10.44 11.86 -9.56
N LEU A 134 -9.82 10.72 -9.22
CA LEU A 134 -8.62 10.69 -8.38
C LEU A 134 -7.41 11.30 -9.10
N GLY A 135 -7.20 10.94 -10.37
CA GLY A 135 -6.14 11.49 -11.21
C GLY A 135 -6.21 13.01 -11.34
N ASP A 136 -7.40 13.55 -11.62
CA ASP A 136 -7.66 14.99 -11.70
C ASP A 136 -7.32 15.75 -10.40
N ARG A 137 -7.37 15.05 -9.26
CA ARG A 137 -7.05 15.59 -7.94
C ARG A 137 -5.61 15.31 -7.50
N GLY A 138 -4.83 14.58 -8.29
CA GLY A 138 -3.47 14.17 -7.93
C GLY A 138 -3.43 13.20 -6.75
N LEU A 139 -4.49 12.40 -6.55
CA LEU A 139 -4.52 11.33 -5.55
C LEU A 139 -4.07 10.02 -6.19
N VAL A 140 -3.34 9.22 -5.42
CA VAL A 140 -2.94 7.86 -5.81
C VAL A 140 -4.10 6.90 -5.59
N PHE A 141 -4.23 5.87 -6.43
CA PHE A 141 -5.05 4.70 -6.13
C PHE A 141 -4.16 3.50 -5.76
N ASP A 142 -4.27 3.04 -4.51
CA ASP A 142 -3.59 1.83 -4.06
C ASP A 142 -4.38 0.59 -4.51
N LEU A 143 -3.71 -0.28 -5.28
CA LEU A 143 -4.27 -1.49 -5.89
C LEU A 143 -3.99 -2.70 -5.01
N ILE A 144 -4.91 -3.01 -4.09
CA ILE A 144 -4.92 -4.26 -3.33
C ILE A 144 -5.67 -5.35 -4.09
N VAL A 145 -4.92 -6.22 -4.77
CA VAL A 145 -5.45 -7.28 -5.64
C VAL A 145 -4.78 -8.61 -5.35
N THR A 146 -5.45 -9.70 -5.72
CA THR A 146 -4.82 -11.03 -5.79
C THR A 146 -4.02 -11.19 -7.09
N ALA A 147 -3.10 -12.16 -7.14
CA ALA A 147 -2.35 -12.46 -8.37
C ALA A 147 -3.27 -12.74 -9.58
N ALA A 148 -4.44 -13.36 -9.36
CA ALA A 148 -5.41 -13.64 -10.41
C ALA A 148 -6.11 -12.39 -10.98
N GLN A 149 -6.10 -11.27 -10.24
CA GLN A 149 -6.69 -10.00 -10.64
C GLN A 149 -5.67 -9.05 -11.29
N LEU A 150 -4.39 -9.41 -11.37
CA LEU A 150 -3.36 -8.60 -12.02
C LEU A 150 -3.68 -8.24 -13.48
N PRO A 151 -4.25 -9.12 -14.32
CA PRO A 151 -4.64 -8.74 -15.68
C PRO A 151 -5.63 -7.56 -15.72
N SER A 152 -6.60 -7.55 -14.81
CA SER A 152 -7.60 -6.49 -14.70
C SER A 152 -7.01 -5.21 -14.11
N ALA A 153 -6.11 -5.33 -13.12
CA ALA A 153 -5.34 -4.21 -12.61
C ALA A 153 -4.51 -3.55 -13.73
N THR A 154 -3.79 -4.34 -14.53
CA THR A 154 -3.01 -3.87 -15.68
C THR A 154 -3.88 -3.12 -16.69
N GLU A 155 -5.07 -3.65 -17.02
CA GLU A 155 -5.98 -2.96 -17.93
C GLU A 155 -6.55 -1.66 -17.34
N ALA A 156 -6.86 -1.61 -16.03
CA ALA A 156 -7.29 -0.38 -15.37
C ALA A 156 -6.17 0.69 -15.40
N VAL A 157 -4.94 0.34 -15.01
CA VAL A 157 -3.80 1.28 -15.06
C VAL A 157 -3.57 1.81 -16.47
N ARG A 158 -3.71 0.95 -17.48
CA ARG A 158 -3.54 1.32 -18.90
C ARG A 158 -4.61 2.30 -19.38
N ARG A 159 -5.87 2.14 -18.97
CA ARG A 159 -6.98 3.03 -19.34
C ARG A 159 -6.87 4.41 -18.68
N HIS A 160 -6.26 4.48 -17.49
CA HIS A 160 -6.25 5.66 -16.65
C HIS A 160 -4.82 6.25 -16.52
N ALA A 161 -4.20 6.57 -17.65
CA ALA A 161 -2.83 7.08 -17.70
C ALA A 161 -2.61 8.41 -16.94
N GLY A 162 -3.69 9.17 -16.67
CA GLY A 162 -3.66 10.38 -15.84
C GLY A 162 -3.69 10.12 -14.33
N THR A 163 -3.94 8.88 -13.91
CA THR A 163 -4.01 8.47 -12.51
C THR A 163 -2.74 7.70 -12.14
N SER A 164 -2.18 8.03 -10.97
CA SER A 164 -1.04 7.29 -10.41
C SER A 164 -1.54 6.12 -9.58
N PHE A 165 -0.91 4.96 -9.75
CA PHE A 165 -1.26 3.74 -9.06
C PHE A 165 -0.10 3.20 -8.24
N VAL A 166 -0.41 2.55 -7.11
CA VAL A 166 0.57 1.80 -6.32
C VAL A 166 0.02 0.39 -6.11
N LEU A 167 0.70 -0.61 -6.66
CA LEU A 167 0.37 -2.01 -6.43
C LEU A 167 0.77 -2.42 -5.00
N ASP A 168 -0.21 -2.84 -4.20
CA ASP A 168 0.04 -3.34 -2.85
C ASP A 168 0.71 -4.73 -2.90
N HIS A 169 1.65 -4.96 -1.98
CA HIS A 169 2.25 -6.26 -1.69
C HIS A 169 2.73 -7.06 -2.90
N ALA A 170 3.35 -6.39 -3.87
CA ALA A 170 3.80 -7.01 -5.12
C ALA A 170 2.70 -7.77 -5.89
N GLY A 171 1.42 -7.42 -5.70
CA GLY A 171 0.30 -8.13 -6.31
C GLY A 171 0.09 -9.53 -5.75
N LYS A 172 0.52 -9.76 -4.50
CA LYS A 172 0.35 -11.00 -3.74
C LYS A 172 0.82 -12.24 -4.50
N PRO A 173 2.14 -12.35 -4.77
CA PRO A 173 2.70 -13.55 -5.40
C PRO A 173 2.28 -14.81 -4.62
N PRO A 174 1.95 -15.92 -5.29
CA PRO A 174 1.53 -17.15 -4.62
C PRO A 174 2.73 -17.93 -4.04
N ILE A 175 3.45 -17.31 -3.09
CA ILE A 175 4.71 -17.81 -2.53
C ILE A 175 4.51 -19.14 -1.81
N ALA A 176 3.46 -19.28 -1.01
CA ALA A 176 3.13 -20.53 -0.33
C ALA A 176 2.94 -21.72 -1.29
N ALA A 177 2.52 -21.45 -2.53
CA ALA A 177 2.37 -22.47 -3.58
C ALA A 177 3.66 -22.70 -4.39
N GLY A 178 4.71 -21.90 -4.17
CA GLY A 178 5.96 -21.97 -4.93
C GLY A 178 5.82 -21.56 -6.40
N ALA A 179 4.74 -20.84 -6.76
CA ALA A 179 4.44 -20.51 -8.15
C ALA A 179 4.92 -19.10 -8.51
N ILE A 180 5.79 -19.01 -9.51
CA ILE A 180 6.29 -17.73 -10.04
C ILE A 180 5.46 -17.27 -11.24
N GLU A 181 5.08 -18.19 -12.12
CA GLU A 181 4.21 -17.90 -13.26
C GLU A 181 2.76 -18.29 -12.96
N PRO A 182 1.75 -17.54 -13.48
CA PRO A 182 1.88 -16.40 -14.40
C PRO A 182 2.10 -15.04 -13.71
N TRP A 183 2.34 -15.02 -12.40
CA TRP A 183 2.51 -13.77 -11.63
C TRP A 183 3.64 -12.89 -12.18
N ALA A 184 4.82 -13.46 -12.44
CA ALA A 184 5.96 -12.70 -12.97
C ALA A 184 5.66 -12.10 -14.36
N THR A 185 5.00 -12.85 -15.25
CA THR A 185 4.49 -12.32 -16.53
C THR A 185 3.60 -11.10 -16.32
N HIS A 186 2.63 -11.17 -15.41
CA HIS A 186 1.73 -10.05 -15.16
C HIS A 186 2.41 -8.84 -14.49
N ILE A 187 3.44 -9.09 -13.66
CA ILE A 187 4.29 -8.03 -13.09
C ILE A 187 5.04 -7.28 -14.19
N ALA A 188 5.63 -7.98 -15.16
CA ALA A 188 6.30 -7.35 -16.29
C ALA A 188 5.34 -6.55 -17.18
N GLU A 189 4.14 -7.08 -17.44
CA GLU A 189 3.09 -6.37 -18.19
C GLU A 189 2.65 -5.06 -17.50
N LEU A 190 2.49 -5.09 -16.17
CA LEU A 190 2.14 -3.93 -15.38
C LEU A 190 3.30 -2.94 -15.32
N ALA A 191 4.54 -3.41 -15.16
CA ALA A 191 5.74 -2.58 -15.10
C ALA A 191 6.00 -1.79 -16.38
N ALA A 192 5.50 -2.25 -17.53
CA ALA A 192 5.56 -1.51 -18.79
C ALA A 192 4.75 -0.20 -18.78
N LEU A 193 3.84 -0.03 -17.82
CA LEU A 193 3.06 1.19 -17.63
C LEU A 193 3.81 2.15 -16.69
N PRO A 194 4.03 3.42 -17.08
CA PRO A 194 4.86 4.34 -16.30
C PRO A 194 4.16 4.90 -15.06
N ASN A 195 2.83 4.84 -15.02
CA ASN A 195 1.97 5.40 -13.96
C ASN A 195 1.64 4.39 -12.84
N VAL A 196 2.46 3.34 -12.67
CA VAL A 196 2.37 2.41 -11.55
C VAL A 196 3.71 2.19 -10.84
N ALA A 197 3.67 2.25 -9.51
CA ALA A 197 4.72 1.79 -8.59
C ALA A 197 4.24 0.59 -7.79
N VAL A 198 5.13 -0.02 -6.99
CA VAL A 198 4.84 -1.21 -6.19
C VAL A 198 5.34 -1.01 -4.77
N LYS A 199 4.53 -1.41 -3.80
CA LYS A 199 4.99 -1.62 -2.43
C LYS A 199 5.73 -2.95 -2.34
N PHE A 200 6.99 -2.86 -1.95
CA PHE A 200 7.85 -3.98 -1.59
C PHE A 200 7.54 -4.39 -0.14
N SER A 201 6.37 -4.99 0.05
CA SER A 201 5.77 -5.35 1.34
C SER A 201 4.99 -6.66 1.24
N GLY A 202 4.55 -7.23 2.37
CA GLY A 202 3.63 -8.37 2.41
C GLY A 202 4.16 -9.74 1.92
N LEU A 203 5.40 -9.83 1.40
CA LEU A 203 5.95 -11.08 0.87
C LEU A 203 6.02 -12.20 1.92
N LEU A 204 6.34 -11.86 3.17
CA LEU A 204 6.48 -12.83 4.26
C LEU A 204 5.15 -13.51 4.62
N THR A 205 4.04 -12.79 4.56
CA THR A 205 2.71 -13.34 4.84
C THR A 205 2.19 -14.19 3.70
N GLU A 206 2.52 -13.84 2.45
CA GLU A 206 2.17 -14.65 1.27
C GLU A 206 2.94 -15.99 1.21
N ALA A 207 4.04 -16.11 1.95
CA ALA A 207 4.78 -17.38 2.09
C ALA A 207 4.03 -18.44 2.93
N GLY A 208 2.94 -18.06 3.62
CA GLY A 208 2.20 -18.97 4.51
C GLY A 208 3.13 -19.59 5.55
N ASP A 209 2.94 -20.87 5.88
CA ASP A 209 3.80 -21.62 6.82
C ASP A 209 5.15 -22.08 6.21
N GLY A 210 5.49 -21.60 5.01
CA GLY A 210 6.71 -21.94 4.27
C GLY A 210 7.97 -21.25 4.79
N GLN A 211 9.06 -21.38 4.01
CA GLN A 211 10.32 -20.69 4.27
C GLN A 211 10.17 -19.18 4.01
N ARG A 212 10.75 -18.38 4.90
CA ARG A 212 10.58 -16.92 4.95
C ARG A 212 11.92 -16.16 4.92
N ASP A 213 13.00 -16.83 4.57
CA ASP A 213 14.31 -16.22 4.43
C ASP A 213 14.48 -15.52 3.06
N ALA A 214 15.52 -14.70 2.95
CA ALA A 214 15.78 -13.92 1.75
C ALA A 214 16.06 -14.80 0.52
N GLU A 215 16.67 -15.98 0.69
CA GLU A 215 16.95 -16.91 -0.41
C GLU A 215 15.64 -17.40 -1.03
N HIS A 216 14.66 -17.77 -0.19
CA HIS A 216 13.36 -18.24 -0.64
C HIS A 216 12.48 -17.14 -1.25
N LEU A 217 12.63 -15.89 -0.79
CA LEU A 217 11.86 -14.75 -1.30
C LEU A 217 12.49 -14.07 -2.52
N LEU A 218 13.78 -14.29 -2.77
CA LEU A 218 14.51 -13.68 -3.89
C LEU A 218 13.87 -13.92 -5.27
N PRO A 219 13.30 -15.10 -5.60
CA PRO A 219 12.60 -15.31 -6.87
C PRO A 219 11.40 -14.39 -7.10
N TYR A 220 10.80 -13.86 -6.02
CA TYR A 220 9.66 -12.93 -6.07
C TYR A 220 10.10 -11.48 -5.93
N ALA A 221 11.23 -11.21 -5.29
CA ALA A 221 11.82 -9.87 -5.28
C ALA A 221 12.42 -9.49 -6.64
N ARG A 222 13.04 -10.45 -7.32
CA ARG A 222 13.84 -10.20 -8.54
C ARG A 222 13.04 -9.57 -9.69
N PRO A 223 11.86 -10.08 -10.09
CA PRO A 223 11.08 -9.45 -11.16
C PRO A 223 10.67 -8.01 -10.81
N LEU A 224 10.38 -7.73 -9.54
CA LEU A 224 10.08 -6.36 -9.09
C LEU A 224 11.28 -5.43 -9.29
N LEU A 225 12.47 -5.89 -8.87
CA LEU A 225 13.71 -5.11 -8.97
C LEU A 225 14.11 -4.86 -10.42
N GLU A 226 14.00 -5.88 -11.27
CA GLU A 226 14.39 -5.82 -12.69
C GLU A 226 13.40 -4.99 -13.53
N GLU A 227 12.10 -5.14 -13.31
CA GLU A 227 11.07 -4.52 -14.17
C GLU A 227 10.69 -3.10 -13.71
N PHE A 228 10.51 -2.89 -12.40
CA PHE A 228 10.09 -1.58 -11.87
C PHE A 228 11.28 -0.64 -11.64
N GLY A 229 12.39 -1.19 -11.16
CA GLY A 229 13.54 -0.44 -10.68
C GLY A 229 13.26 0.34 -9.40
N ALA A 230 14.32 0.75 -8.70
CA ALA A 230 14.24 1.33 -7.36
C ALA A 230 13.35 2.58 -7.23
N ARG A 231 13.16 3.36 -8.30
CA ARG A 231 12.32 4.58 -8.32
C ARG A 231 10.81 4.31 -8.41
N ARG A 232 10.41 3.06 -8.57
CA ARG A 232 9.02 2.60 -8.57
C ARG A 232 8.77 1.48 -7.56
N LEU A 233 9.74 1.20 -6.69
CA LEU A 233 9.58 0.33 -5.54
C LEU A 233 9.63 1.15 -4.26
N MET A 234 8.73 0.89 -3.31
CA MET A 234 8.72 1.54 -2.01
C MET A 234 8.57 0.51 -0.89
N PHE A 235 9.39 0.61 0.15
CA PHE A 235 9.26 -0.23 1.33
C PHE A 235 7.94 0.04 2.06
N GLY A 236 7.29 -1.01 2.52
CA GLY A 236 6.21 -0.95 3.50
C GLY A 236 6.31 -2.16 4.44
N SER A 237 6.05 -1.96 5.72
CA SER A 237 6.13 -3.07 6.69
C SER A 237 4.96 -4.01 6.59
N ASP A 238 3.78 -3.50 6.19
CA ASP A 238 2.49 -4.16 6.39
C ASP A 238 2.19 -4.42 7.88
N TRP A 239 2.78 -3.63 8.79
CA TRP A 239 2.50 -3.75 10.22
C TRP A 239 1.04 -3.35 10.50
N PRO A 240 0.33 -4.04 11.40
CA PRO A 240 0.77 -5.19 12.19
C PRO A 240 0.51 -6.52 11.51
N VAL A 241 -0.04 -6.57 10.30
CA VAL A 241 -0.32 -7.82 9.56
C VAL A 241 0.96 -8.65 9.38
N CYS A 242 2.10 -7.99 9.14
CA CYS A 242 3.40 -8.64 9.04
C CYS A 242 3.71 -9.54 10.25
N THR A 243 3.19 -9.22 11.44
CA THR A 243 3.41 -9.96 12.70
C THR A 243 2.83 -11.37 12.71
N LEU A 244 1.93 -11.70 11.76
CA LEU A 244 1.52 -13.07 11.49
C LEU A 244 2.69 -13.93 10.97
N ALA A 245 3.67 -13.29 10.32
CA ALA A 245 4.80 -13.96 9.69
C ALA A 245 6.15 -13.67 10.38
N ALA A 246 6.40 -12.41 10.76
CA ALA A 246 7.63 -11.96 11.39
C ALA A 246 7.43 -10.62 12.12
N ASP A 247 8.28 -10.31 13.10
CA ASP A 247 8.28 -8.97 13.69
C ASP A 247 8.74 -7.88 12.69
N TYR A 248 8.59 -6.62 13.10
CA TYR A 248 8.93 -5.46 12.26
C TYR A 248 10.40 -5.46 11.86
N GLY A 249 11.30 -5.70 12.81
CA GLY A 249 12.74 -5.68 12.57
C GLY A 249 13.20 -6.80 11.64
N HIS A 250 12.62 -7.99 11.78
CA HIS A 250 12.85 -9.11 10.87
C HIS A 250 12.34 -8.79 9.46
N THR A 251 11.15 -8.19 9.33
CA THR A 251 10.60 -7.75 8.04
C THR A 251 11.55 -6.77 7.34
N LEU A 252 12.10 -5.82 8.08
CA LEU A 252 13.07 -4.87 7.55
C LEU A 252 14.41 -5.53 7.20
N SER A 253 14.87 -6.48 8.01
CA SER A 253 16.10 -7.25 7.78
C SER A 253 16.02 -8.08 6.49
N ILE A 254 14.90 -8.78 6.28
CA ILE A 254 14.64 -9.52 5.04
C ILE A 254 14.58 -8.59 3.85
N THR A 255 13.89 -7.45 3.98
CA THR A 255 13.90 -6.41 2.94
C THR A 255 15.32 -5.96 2.61
N ALA A 256 16.16 -5.69 3.62
CA ALA A 256 17.54 -5.26 3.42
C ALA A 256 18.37 -6.31 2.68
N ALA A 257 18.20 -7.59 3.02
CA ALA A 257 18.86 -8.70 2.33
C ALA A 257 18.42 -8.82 0.86
N LEU A 258 17.12 -8.67 0.57
CA LEU A 258 16.60 -8.70 -0.80
C LEU A 258 17.08 -7.52 -1.67
N LEU A 259 17.48 -6.40 -1.04
CA LEU A 259 17.98 -5.20 -1.69
C LEU A 259 19.51 -5.07 -1.65
N GLU A 260 20.23 -6.12 -1.24
CA GLU A 260 21.68 -6.05 -0.99
C GLU A 260 22.50 -5.67 -2.23
N THR A 261 22.01 -6.05 -3.41
CA THR A 261 22.67 -5.82 -4.71
C THR A 261 22.49 -4.40 -5.24
N LEU A 262 21.56 -3.63 -4.68
CA LEU A 262 21.34 -2.24 -5.05
C LEU A 262 22.44 -1.34 -4.46
N ASP A 263 22.76 -0.26 -5.17
CA ASP A 263 23.62 0.79 -4.60
C ASP A 263 22.89 1.62 -3.53
N ASP A 264 23.62 2.49 -2.83
CA ASP A 264 23.07 3.33 -1.76
C ASP A 264 21.95 4.26 -2.24
N ALA A 265 22.05 4.79 -3.47
CA ALA A 265 21.06 5.71 -4.00
C ALA A 265 19.75 4.97 -4.36
N ALA A 266 19.86 3.79 -4.94
CA ALA A 266 18.74 2.90 -5.23
C ALA A 266 18.08 2.42 -3.93
N ARG A 267 18.83 2.00 -2.92
CA ARG A 267 18.27 1.66 -1.60
C ARG A 267 17.56 2.85 -0.96
N ALA A 268 18.14 4.04 -1.01
CA ALA A 268 17.51 5.24 -0.47
C ALA A 268 16.20 5.60 -1.20
N ALA A 269 16.11 5.33 -2.51
CA ALA A 269 14.86 5.45 -3.25
C ALA A 269 13.81 4.47 -2.70
N VAL A 270 14.14 3.19 -2.58
CA VAL A 270 13.19 2.18 -2.06
C VAL A 270 12.75 2.48 -0.63
N TYR A 271 13.67 2.86 0.24
CA TYR A 271 13.36 3.12 1.65
C TYR A 271 12.66 4.44 1.93
N GLY A 272 12.41 5.30 0.94
CA GLY A 272 11.62 6.50 1.19
C GLY A 272 11.50 7.47 0.03
N GLY A 273 12.50 7.59 -0.84
CA GLY A 273 12.45 8.51 -1.98
C GLY A 273 11.27 8.24 -2.91
N THR A 274 10.99 6.97 -3.19
CA THR A 274 9.87 6.55 -4.04
C THR A 274 8.52 6.87 -3.39
N ALA A 275 8.30 6.48 -2.14
CA ALA A 275 7.06 6.82 -1.41
C ALA A 275 6.84 8.34 -1.35
N SER A 276 7.89 9.10 -1.07
CA SER A 276 7.83 10.58 -1.00
C SER A 276 7.40 11.19 -2.34
N HIS A 277 7.94 10.67 -3.44
CA HIS A 277 7.60 11.14 -4.78
C HIS A 277 6.17 10.77 -5.17
N TRP A 278 5.79 9.50 -5.03
CA TRP A 278 4.51 8.98 -5.52
C TRP A 278 3.32 9.49 -4.73
N TYR A 279 3.44 9.63 -3.41
CA TYR A 279 2.38 10.18 -2.56
C TYR A 279 2.49 11.69 -2.34
N GLY A 280 3.48 12.37 -2.93
CA GLY A 280 3.67 13.81 -2.74
C GLY A 280 3.93 14.21 -1.28
N LEU A 281 4.62 13.36 -0.51
CA LEU A 281 4.84 13.59 0.92
C LEU A 281 5.70 14.83 1.13
N ALA A 282 5.24 15.73 2.01
CA ALA A 282 6.05 16.86 2.41
C ALA A 282 7.25 16.34 3.21
N VAL A 283 8.46 16.50 2.67
CA VAL A 283 9.69 16.28 3.45
C VAL A 283 9.68 17.33 4.54
N GLY A 284 9.49 16.91 5.80
CA GLY A 284 9.24 17.81 6.91
C GLY A 284 10.23 18.97 6.95
N SER A 285 9.80 20.16 6.55
CA SER A 285 10.32 21.38 7.14
C SER A 285 9.78 21.37 8.56
N GLY A 286 10.60 20.99 9.53
CA GLY A 286 10.24 21.06 10.94
C GLY A 286 9.57 22.39 11.22
N ALA A 287 8.32 22.35 11.66
CA ALA A 287 7.57 23.52 12.07
C ALA A 287 8.23 24.08 13.34
N ALA A 288 9.21 24.95 13.14
CA ALA A 288 9.54 26.00 14.09
C ALA A 288 8.64 27.20 13.77
N ALA A 289 7.57 27.36 14.55
CA ALA A 289 6.96 28.63 14.89
C ALA A 289 6.18 28.47 16.20
#